data_AF-A0A197ZX53-F1
#
_entry.id   AF-A0A197ZX53-F1
#
_cell.length_a   1.000
_cell.length_b   1.000
_cell.length_c   1.000
_cell.angle_alpha   90.00
_cell.angle_beta   90.00
_cell.angle_gamma   90.00
#
_symmetry.space_group_name_H-M   'P 1'
#
loop_
_entity.id
_entity.type
_entity.pdbx_description
1 polymer ?
#
loop_
_entity_poly.entity_id
_entity_poly.type
_entity_poly.pdbx_seq_one_letter_code
_entity_poly.pdbx_strand_id
1 'polypeptide(L)'
;MATFGYGEKEEEMYLKALELAEQGNATLLFHFEKNKTVLYKILTSHKLKINMNDVTVEKLEEFKNHVEENGEVSLYCIDEVNLSFEEIKAVIERNKKQREITDVVFDRLDKEKKSSVKGLCTRLGIKLHYFGDIWD
;
A
#
# COMPACT_ATOMS: atom_id res chain seq x y z
N MET A 1 2.23 -23.58 -12.95
CA MET A 1 2.94 -22.71 -12.00
C MET A 1 1.91 -22.08 -11.09
N ALA A 2 2.19 -21.89 -9.80
CA ALA A 2 1.30 -21.15 -8.92
C ALA A 2 1.29 -19.67 -9.36
N THR A 3 0.11 -19.10 -9.52
CA THR A 3 -0.08 -17.67 -9.76
C THR A 3 -0.25 -16.99 -8.41
N PHE A 4 0.75 -16.19 -8.01
CA PHE A 4 0.69 -15.30 -6.86
C PHE A 4 0.18 -13.95 -7.37
N GLY A 5 -0.90 -13.44 -6.79
CA GLY A 5 -1.59 -12.27 -7.33
C GLY A 5 -1.85 -12.37 -8.83
N TYR A 6 -1.61 -11.29 -9.56
CA TYR A 6 -1.68 -11.28 -11.02
C TYR A 6 -0.37 -11.74 -11.68
N GLY A 7 0.76 -11.66 -10.96
CA GLY A 7 2.09 -11.95 -11.51
C GLY A 7 2.63 -10.88 -12.46
N GLU A 8 2.11 -9.65 -12.35
CA GLU A 8 2.41 -8.52 -13.23
C GLU A 8 3.06 -7.36 -12.45
N LYS A 9 3.59 -6.36 -13.17
CA LYS A 9 4.18 -5.15 -12.54
C LYS A 9 3.20 -4.39 -11.64
N GLU A 10 1.90 -4.57 -11.86
CA GLU A 10 0.83 -3.85 -11.16
C GLU A 10 0.81 -4.09 -9.64
N GLU A 11 1.37 -5.20 -9.16
CA GLU A 11 1.40 -5.50 -7.72
C GLU A 11 2.73 -5.14 -7.03
N GLU A 12 3.74 -4.64 -7.75
CA GLU A 12 5.07 -4.36 -7.21
C GLU A 12 5.03 -3.35 -6.05
N MET A 13 4.21 -2.30 -6.17
CA MET A 13 4.09 -1.31 -5.09
C MET A 13 3.30 -1.84 -3.90
N TYR A 14 2.38 -2.80 -4.11
CA TYR A 14 1.69 -3.47 -3.00
C TYR A 14 2.69 -4.29 -2.20
N LEU A 15 3.54 -5.06 -2.89
CA LEU A 15 4.61 -5.84 -2.27
C LEU A 15 5.64 -4.95 -1.61
N LYS A 16 5.99 -3.80 -2.23
CA LYS A 16 6.91 -2.83 -1.64
C LYS A 16 6.36 -2.25 -0.34
N ALA A 17 5.07 -1.93 -0.30
CA ALA A 17 4.43 -1.43 0.90
C ALA A 17 4.43 -2.48 2.03
N LEU A 18 4.15 -3.75 1.69
CA LEU A 18 4.23 -4.84 2.66
C LEU A 18 5.66 -5.03 3.18
N GLU A 19 6.67 -5.03 2.29
CA GLU A 19 8.08 -5.16 2.67
C GLU A 19 8.51 -4.06 3.65
N LEU A 20 8.16 -2.79 3.35
CA LEU A 20 8.48 -1.65 4.22
C LEU A 20 7.82 -1.78 5.59
N ALA A 21 6.56 -2.23 5.62
CA ALA A 21 5.84 -2.46 6.86
C ALA A 21 6.44 -3.60 7.67
N GLU A 22 6.88 -4.69 7.04
CA GLU A 22 7.56 -5.82 7.69
C GLU A 22 8.95 -5.45 8.24
N GLN A 23 9.58 -4.42 7.67
CA GLN A 23 10.81 -3.82 8.19
C GLN A 23 10.57 -2.88 9.39
N GLY A 24 9.32 -2.74 9.84
CA GLY A 24 8.93 -1.89 10.98
C GLY A 24 8.64 -0.44 10.60
N ASN A 25 8.57 -0.10 9.30
CA ASN A 25 8.18 1.24 8.89
C ASN A 25 6.65 1.34 8.86
N ALA A 26 6.06 2.23 9.66
CA ALA A 26 4.63 2.52 9.56
C ALA A 26 4.32 3.09 8.16
N THR A 27 3.65 2.29 7.33
CA THR A 27 3.53 2.49 5.89
C THR A 27 2.08 2.70 5.49
N LEU A 28 1.83 3.76 4.72
CA LEU A 28 0.52 4.06 4.13
C LEU A 28 0.54 3.76 2.64
N LEU A 29 -0.28 2.80 2.19
CA LEU A 29 -0.43 2.42 0.79
C LEU A 29 -1.69 3.05 0.20
N PHE A 30 -1.52 3.84 -0.84
CA PHE A 30 -2.59 4.24 -1.76
C PHE A 30 -2.62 3.27 -2.95
N HIS A 31 -3.75 2.58 -3.14
CA HIS A 31 -3.91 1.54 -4.16
C HIS A 31 -5.06 1.84 -5.13
N PHE A 32 -4.95 1.39 -6.38
CA PHE A 32 -6.02 1.48 -7.38
C PHE A 32 -6.88 0.23 -7.49
N GLU A 33 -6.64 -0.80 -6.66
CA GLU A 33 -7.48 -1.99 -6.65
C GLU A 33 -8.96 -1.66 -6.42
N LYS A 34 -9.82 -2.27 -7.23
CA LYS A 34 -11.28 -2.06 -7.21
C LYS A 34 -11.91 -2.40 -5.86
N ASN A 35 -11.27 -3.27 -5.08
CA ASN A 35 -11.72 -3.66 -3.75
C ASN A 35 -10.51 -4.07 -2.90
N LYS A 36 -10.44 -3.55 -1.67
CA LYS A 36 -9.45 -3.94 -0.65
C LYS A 36 -9.30 -5.45 -0.45
N THR A 37 -10.38 -6.21 -0.61
CA THR A 37 -10.37 -7.67 -0.52
C THR A 37 -9.45 -8.31 -1.57
N VAL A 38 -9.41 -7.77 -2.78
CA VAL A 38 -8.55 -8.26 -3.85
C VAL A 38 -7.09 -7.95 -3.53
N LEU A 39 -6.79 -6.72 -3.10
CA LEU A 39 -5.47 -6.33 -2.60
C LEU A 39 -4.99 -7.28 -1.50
N TYR A 40 -5.82 -7.54 -0.49
CA TYR A 40 -5.44 -8.45 0.60
C TYR A 40 -5.22 -9.88 0.12
N LYS A 41 -5.98 -10.37 -0.87
CA LYS A 41 -5.73 -11.69 -1.47
C LYS A 41 -4.38 -11.74 -2.19
N ILE A 42 -4.04 -10.68 -2.93
CA ILE A 42 -2.73 -10.56 -3.60
C ILE A 42 -1.62 -10.63 -2.54
N LEU A 43 -1.65 -9.74 -1.54
CA LEU A 43 -0.65 -9.69 -0.47
C LEU A 43 -0.53 -11.01 0.29
N THR A 44 -1.66 -11.63 0.65
CA THR A 44 -1.71 -12.92 1.35
C THR A 44 -1.11 -14.05 0.51
N SER A 45 -1.45 -14.10 -0.78
CA SER A 45 -0.95 -15.13 -1.70
C SER A 45 0.58 -15.09 -1.83
N HIS A 46 1.14 -13.88 -1.89
CA HIS A 46 2.59 -13.64 -1.93
C HIS A 46 3.26 -13.99 -0.60
N LYS A 47 2.70 -13.52 0.53
CA LYS A 47 3.23 -13.80 1.86
C LYS A 47 3.30 -15.30 2.16
N LEU A 48 2.22 -16.02 1.84
CA LEU A 48 2.08 -17.45 2.16
C LEU A 48 2.59 -18.37 1.05
N LYS A 49 3.00 -17.81 -0.10
CA LYS A 49 3.42 -18.57 -1.30
C LYS A 49 2.37 -19.62 -1.70
N ILE A 50 1.11 -19.22 -1.74
CA ILE A 50 -0.03 -20.04 -2.20
C ILE A 50 -0.71 -19.38 -3.40
N ASN A 51 -1.39 -20.16 -4.24
CA ASN A 51 -2.14 -19.58 -5.35
C ASN A 51 -3.19 -18.58 -4.84
N MET A 52 -3.36 -17.45 -5.50
CA MET A 52 -4.36 -16.44 -5.11
C MET A 52 -5.78 -17.01 -5.04
N ASN A 53 -6.11 -17.96 -5.93
CA ASN A 53 -7.42 -18.63 -5.93
C ASN A 53 -7.61 -19.61 -4.75
N ASP A 54 -6.51 -20.03 -4.12
CA ASP A 54 -6.50 -20.93 -2.96
C ASP A 54 -6.43 -20.16 -1.63
N VAL A 55 -6.49 -18.81 -1.67
CA VAL A 55 -6.58 -17.98 -0.46
C VAL A 55 -7.97 -18.14 0.14
N THR A 56 -8.04 -18.86 1.26
CA THR A 56 -9.27 -19.04 2.05
C THR A 56 -9.63 -17.76 2.80
N VAL A 57 -10.90 -17.65 3.22
CA VAL A 57 -11.38 -16.54 4.06
C VAL A 57 -10.59 -16.46 5.37
N GLU A 58 -10.35 -17.60 6.00
CA GLU A 58 -9.57 -17.72 7.24
C GLU A 58 -8.15 -17.13 7.09
N LYS A 59 -7.40 -17.53 6.05
CA LYS A 59 -6.05 -17.00 5.78
C LYS A 59 -6.06 -15.49 5.51
N LEU A 60 -7.12 -15.01 4.86
CA LEU A 60 -7.28 -13.59 4.58
C LEU A 60 -7.53 -12.79 5.87
N GLU A 61 -8.35 -13.33 6.78
CA GLU A 61 -8.63 -12.74 8.09
C GLU A 61 -7.40 -12.76 9.00
N GLU A 62 -6.67 -13.88 9.05
CA GLU A 62 -5.37 -13.97 9.75
C GLU A 62 -4.39 -12.90 9.26
N PHE A 63 -4.26 -12.75 7.93
CA PHE A 63 -3.38 -11.75 7.35
C PHE A 63 -3.83 -10.33 7.71
N LYS A 64 -5.12 -10.00 7.57
CA LYS A 64 -5.67 -8.69 7.95
C LYS A 64 -5.40 -8.36 9.41
N ASN A 65 -5.59 -9.33 10.30
CA ASN A 65 -5.31 -9.15 11.73
C ASN A 65 -3.82 -8.89 11.97
N HIS A 66 -2.95 -9.53 11.20
CA HIS A 66 -1.50 -9.34 11.26
C HIS A 66 -1.02 -7.98 10.73
N VAL A 67 -1.72 -7.36 9.76
CA VAL A 67 -1.28 -6.09 9.14
C VAL A 67 -2.05 -4.84 9.59
N GLU A 68 -3.29 -4.96 10.07
CA GLU A 68 -4.15 -3.80 10.40
C GLU A 68 -4.56 -3.72 11.88
N GLU A 69 -4.98 -4.82 12.51
CA GLU A 69 -5.72 -4.76 13.78
C GLU A 69 -4.88 -5.06 15.03
N ASN A 70 -3.86 -5.92 14.93
CA ASN A 70 -2.99 -6.31 16.06
C ASN A 70 -1.48 -6.29 15.71
N GLY A 71 -1.13 -5.72 14.56
CA GLY A 71 0.07 -6.10 13.82
C GLY A 71 1.40 -5.53 14.31
N GLU A 72 2.40 -6.42 14.44
CA GLU A 72 3.83 -6.10 14.36
C GLU A 72 4.18 -5.33 13.05
N VAL A 73 3.30 -5.43 12.03
CA VAL A 73 3.44 -4.83 10.71
C VAL A 73 2.41 -3.70 10.56
N SER A 74 2.89 -2.46 10.43
CA SER A 74 2.02 -1.27 10.35
C SER A 74 1.74 -0.87 8.89
N LEU A 75 0.87 -1.62 8.21
CA LEU A 75 0.47 -1.34 6.82
C LEU A 75 -0.98 -0.85 6.75
N TYR A 76 -1.19 0.33 6.16
CA TYR A 76 -2.53 0.93 6.06
C TYR A 76 -2.93 1.16 4.61
N CYS A 77 -3.99 0.48 4.16
CA CYS A 77 -4.42 0.53 2.77
C CYS A 77 -5.56 1.54 2.56
N ILE A 78 -5.37 2.46 1.62
CA ILE A 78 -6.32 3.49 1.20
C ILE A 78 -6.68 3.25 -0.25
N ASP A 79 -7.99 3.21 -0.51
CA ASP A 79 -8.51 3.21 -1.87
C ASP A 79 -8.26 4.59 -2.48
N GLU A 80 -7.40 4.67 -3.50
CA GLU A 80 -6.98 5.92 -4.11
C GLU A 80 -7.94 6.41 -5.19
N VAL A 81 -8.96 5.63 -5.53
CA VAL A 81 -9.81 5.90 -6.70
C VAL A 81 -10.39 7.33 -6.63
N ASN A 82 -9.86 8.20 -7.51
CA ASN A 82 -10.24 9.59 -7.73
C ASN A 82 -9.95 10.60 -6.60
N LEU A 83 -9.01 10.34 -5.69
CA LEU A 83 -8.68 11.32 -4.65
C LEU A 83 -8.01 12.58 -5.25
N SER A 84 -8.51 13.74 -4.85
CA SER A 84 -7.87 15.04 -5.07
C SER A 84 -6.62 15.20 -4.20
N PHE A 85 -5.77 16.16 -4.54
CA PHE A 85 -4.57 16.44 -3.73
C PHE A 85 -4.90 16.81 -2.28
N GLU A 86 -5.97 17.60 -2.04
CA GLU A 86 -6.34 17.97 -0.67
C GLU A 86 -6.86 16.77 0.14
N GLU A 87 -7.53 15.81 -0.50
CA GLU A 87 -7.93 14.56 0.14
C GLU A 87 -6.72 13.68 0.48
N ILE A 88 -5.80 13.50 -0.47
CA ILE A 88 -4.52 12.79 -0.23
C ILE A 88 -3.78 13.42 0.94
N LYS A 89 -3.65 14.75 0.94
CA LYS A 89 -3.00 15.51 2.00
C LYS A 89 -3.67 15.29 3.36
N ALA A 90 -4.99 15.41 3.42
CA ALA A 90 -5.74 15.19 4.65
C ALA A 90 -5.57 13.76 5.20
N VAL A 91 -5.50 12.77 4.32
CA VAL A 91 -5.23 11.37 4.71
C VAL A 91 -3.81 11.21 5.24
N ILE A 92 -2.80 11.73 4.55
CA ILE A 92 -1.39 11.64 4.98
C ILE A 92 -1.19 12.36 6.32
N GLU A 93 -1.67 13.59 6.47
CA GLU A 93 -1.52 14.38 7.70
C GLU A 93 -2.22 13.70 8.90
N ARG A 94 -3.41 13.14 8.68
CA ARG A 94 -4.14 12.39 9.71
C ARG A 94 -3.37 11.14 10.15
N ASN A 95 -2.90 10.33 9.20
CA ASN A 95 -2.16 9.11 9.51
C ASN A 95 -0.79 9.42 10.12
N LYS A 96 -0.14 10.52 9.74
CA LYS A 96 1.10 10.97 10.38
C LYS A 96 0.89 11.28 11.85
N LYS A 97 -0.23 11.92 12.19
CA LYS A 97 -0.56 12.28 13.59
C LYS A 97 -1.01 11.08 14.42
N GLN A 98 -1.82 10.19 13.83
CA GLN A 98 -2.49 9.11 14.58
C GLN A 98 -1.68 7.82 14.64
N ARG A 99 -0.89 7.54 13.61
CA ARG A 99 -0.23 6.25 13.37
C ARG A 99 1.26 6.41 13.09
N GLU A 100 1.78 7.62 13.25
CA GLU A 100 3.21 7.97 13.12
C GLU A 100 3.85 7.47 11.81
N ILE A 101 3.09 7.44 10.71
CA ILE A 101 3.58 6.90 9.43
C ILE A 101 4.91 7.54 9.02
N THR A 102 5.79 6.71 8.48
CA THR A 102 7.16 7.04 8.06
C THR A 102 7.32 6.92 6.55
N ASP A 103 6.50 6.07 5.93
CA ASP A 103 6.55 5.79 4.51
C ASP A 103 5.14 5.92 3.91
N VAL A 104 5.07 6.50 2.71
CA VAL A 104 3.88 6.56 1.88
C VAL A 104 4.20 5.93 0.54
N VAL A 105 3.36 4.99 0.13
CA VAL A 105 3.48 4.23 -1.10
C VAL A 105 2.28 4.52 -1.98
N PHE A 106 2.51 4.93 -3.22
CA PHE A 106 1.47 5.03 -4.24
C PHE A 106 1.70 3.93 -5.27
N ASP A 107 0.65 3.16 -5.53
CA ASP A 107 0.60 2.27 -6.69
C ASP A 107 0.72 3.06 -7.99
N ARG A 108 -0.10 4.11 -8.13
CA ARG A 108 -0.01 5.05 -9.27
C ARG A 108 -0.08 6.47 -8.71
N LEU A 109 0.77 7.36 -9.20
CA LEU A 109 0.75 8.77 -8.79
C LEU A 109 0.69 9.66 -10.03
N ASP A 110 -0.40 10.41 -10.17
CA ASP A 110 -0.60 11.31 -11.30
C ASP A 110 0.56 12.31 -11.41
N LYS A 111 1.09 12.49 -12.64
CA LYS A 111 2.19 13.42 -12.93
C LYS A 111 1.88 14.84 -12.40
N GLU A 112 0.63 15.27 -12.46
CA GLU A 112 0.17 16.59 -11.97
C GLU A 112 0.24 16.72 -10.44
N LYS A 113 0.01 15.64 -9.70
CA LYS A 113 0.02 15.62 -8.22
C LYS A 113 1.42 15.33 -7.66
N LYS A 114 2.30 14.71 -8.45
CA LYS A 114 3.65 14.25 -8.07
C LYS A 114 4.46 15.29 -7.29
N SER A 115 4.55 16.51 -7.81
CA SER A 115 5.33 17.58 -7.17
C SER A 115 4.77 17.99 -5.81
N SER A 116 3.44 18.18 -5.73
CA SER A 116 2.74 18.58 -4.51
C SER A 116 2.81 17.51 -3.42
N VAL A 117 2.63 16.23 -3.80
CA VAL A 117 2.75 15.09 -2.87
C VAL A 117 4.19 14.92 -2.38
N LYS A 118 5.19 15.07 -3.26
CA LYS A 118 6.61 15.04 -2.88
C LYS A 118 6.96 16.16 -1.91
N GLY A 119 6.48 17.38 -2.16
CA GLY A 119 6.67 18.52 -1.26
C GLY A 119 6.01 18.30 0.10
N LEU A 120 4.79 17.75 0.13
CA LEU A 120 4.10 17.38 1.35
C LEU A 120 4.89 16.34 2.17
N CYS A 121 5.29 15.23 1.57
CA CYS A 121 6.01 14.16 2.25
C CYS A 121 7.36 14.67 2.80
N THR A 122 8.08 15.47 2.02
CA THR A 122 9.33 16.10 2.45
C THR A 122 9.13 16.99 3.68
N ARG A 123 8.09 17.83 3.68
CA ARG A 123 7.73 18.69 4.82
C ARG A 123 7.41 17.89 6.08
N LEU A 124 6.77 16.73 5.92
CA LEU A 124 6.34 15.87 7.02
C LEU A 124 7.43 14.86 7.46
N GLY A 125 8.59 14.84 6.80
CA GLY A 125 9.64 13.85 7.07
C GLY A 125 9.21 12.41 6.75
N ILE A 126 8.40 12.25 5.70
CA ILE A 126 7.86 10.96 5.23
C ILE A 126 8.58 10.58 3.94
N LYS A 127 9.00 9.32 3.81
CA LYS A 127 9.55 8.76 2.57
C LYS A 127 8.44 8.45 1.59
N LEU A 128 8.57 8.92 0.36
CA LEU A 128 7.58 8.73 -0.70
C LEU A 128 8.08 7.70 -1.71
N HIS A 129 7.26 6.69 -2.01
CA HIS A 129 7.51 5.64 -3.00
C HIS A 129 6.37 5.61 -4.00
N TYR A 130 6.68 5.50 -5.29
CA TYR A 130 5.69 5.35 -6.35
C TYR A 130 6.33 4.77 -7.61
N PHE A 131 5.54 4.15 -8.49
CA PHE A 131 5.99 3.79 -9.84
C PHE A 131 6.23 5.05 -10.68
N GLY A 132 7.44 5.27 -11.24
CA GLY A 132 7.59 6.37 -12.18
C GLY A 132 8.97 6.88 -12.57
N ASP A 133 9.90 5.98 -12.90
CA ASP A 133 11.02 6.26 -13.85
C ASP A 133 10.97 5.35 -15.11
N ILE A 134 9.92 4.53 -15.32
CA ILE A 134 9.90 3.47 -16.38
C ILE A 134 8.79 3.66 -17.43
N TRP A 135 8.10 4.80 -17.45
CA TRP A 135 7.13 5.11 -18.53
C TRP A 135 7.33 6.54 -19.03
N ASP A 136 8.49 6.76 -19.62
CA ASP A 136 8.73 7.78 -20.65
C ASP A 136 9.03 7.07 -21.99
#